data_AF-A0AA97BJE5-F1
#
_entry.id   AF-A0AA97BJE5-F1
#
_cell.length_a   1.000
_cell.length_b   1.000
_cell.length_c   1.000
_cell.angle_alpha   90.00
_cell.angle_beta   90.00
_cell.angle_gamma   90.00
#
_symmetry.space_group_name_H-M   'P 1'
#
loop_
_entity.id
_entity.type
_entity.pdbx_description
1 polymer ?
#
loop_
_entity_poly.entity_id
_entity_poly.type
_entity_poly.pdbx_seq_one_letter_code
_entity_poly.pdbx_strand_id
1 'polypeptide(L)'
;MKWMIAGATALLLVGCDSTSTAPFGLNWGQSIDSISFIKAGKCQASGSKTVCTFGQQKPFNDWSYENQLTFDGGTLIQVATTLVGVEDYASPKPDFLDFQQKLENEMGYLTKQGFSSQVASDILTKCQSETSCHKVSESSQTRSGMSNLWVTINPTPIAIITYSQD
;
A
#
# COMPACT_ATOMS: atom_id res chain seq x y z
N MET A 1 41.88 23.64 -43.53
CA MET A 1 41.49 23.45 -42.11
C MET A 1 40.06 22.94 -42.09
N LYS A 2 39.82 21.79 -41.44
CA LYS A 2 38.53 21.10 -41.34
C LYS A 2 37.55 21.90 -40.47
N TRP A 3 36.33 22.12 -40.97
CA TRP A 3 35.18 22.47 -40.14
C TRP A 3 34.03 21.56 -40.55
N MET A 4 33.84 20.50 -39.77
CA MET A 4 32.62 19.69 -39.77
C MET A 4 31.71 20.27 -38.69
N ILE A 5 30.60 20.88 -39.09
CA ILE A 5 29.51 21.20 -38.16
C ILE A 5 28.60 19.97 -38.17
N ALA A 6 28.90 19.03 -37.27
CA ALA A 6 28.05 17.89 -36.99
C ALA A 6 26.80 18.41 -36.26
N GLY A 7 25.64 18.05 -36.79
CA GLY A 7 24.34 18.45 -36.26
C GLY A 7 24.16 18.03 -34.80
N ALA A 8 23.72 18.98 -33.98
CA ALA A 8 23.28 18.69 -32.63
C ALA A 8 21.94 17.92 -32.72
N THR A 9 21.99 16.64 -32.36
CA THR A 9 20.83 15.83 -32.01
C THR A 9 20.09 16.48 -30.84
N ALA A 10 18.95 17.10 -31.12
CA ALA A 10 17.96 17.43 -30.09
C ALA A 10 17.08 16.20 -29.88
N LEU A 11 17.59 15.22 -29.12
CA LEU A 11 16.73 14.26 -28.44
C LEU A 11 16.04 15.05 -27.31
N LEU A 12 14.82 15.49 -27.58
CA LEU A 12 13.86 15.85 -26.54
C LEU A 12 13.64 14.60 -25.69
N LEU A 13 14.45 14.45 -24.64
CA LEU A 13 14.10 13.66 -23.46
C LEU A 13 12.92 14.39 -22.80
N VAL A 14 11.73 14.24 -23.37
CA VAL A 14 10.51 14.31 -22.58
C VAL A 14 10.62 13.16 -21.59
N GLY A 15 11.13 13.48 -20.41
CA GLY A 15 11.05 12.59 -19.27
C GLY A 15 9.57 12.31 -19.05
N CYS A 16 9.09 11.16 -19.53
CA CYS A 16 7.89 10.55 -19.03
C CYS A 16 8.19 10.23 -17.56
N ASP A 17 7.99 11.21 -16.70
CA ASP A 17 7.96 11.03 -15.26
C ASP A 17 6.69 10.23 -14.99
N SER A 18 6.74 8.91 -15.25
CA SER A 18 5.63 8.01 -14.99
C SER A 18 5.57 7.78 -13.49
N THR A 19 5.23 8.83 -12.75
CA THR A 19 4.91 8.73 -11.33
C THR A 19 3.72 7.80 -11.21
N SER A 20 3.92 6.67 -10.56
CA SER A 20 2.89 5.67 -10.31
C SER A 20 1.64 6.30 -9.69
N THR A 21 0.47 5.99 -10.26
CA THR A 21 -0.81 6.57 -9.81
C THR A 21 -1.43 5.79 -8.66
N ALA A 22 -0.95 4.58 -8.37
CA ALA A 22 -1.32 3.73 -7.24
C ALA A 22 -0.07 3.40 -6.39
N PRO A 23 -0.23 2.89 -5.15
CA PRO A 23 0.89 2.51 -4.29
C PRO A 23 1.78 1.42 -4.91
N PHE A 24 3.00 1.26 -4.36
CA PHE A 24 3.92 0.16 -4.70
C PHE A 24 4.35 0.10 -6.17
N GLY A 25 4.43 1.26 -6.83
CA GLY A 25 4.84 1.33 -8.23
C GLY A 25 3.73 0.98 -9.23
N LEU A 26 2.48 0.83 -8.76
CA LEU A 26 1.33 0.42 -9.55
C LEU A 26 0.60 1.62 -10.17
N ASN A 27 -0.32 1.35 -11.08
CA ASN A 27 -1.22 2.35 -11.64
C ASN A 27 -2.67 1.90 -11.53
N TRP A 28 -3.58 2.82 -11.20
CA TRP A 28 -5.01 2.56 -11.27
C TRP A 28 -5.42 2.22 -12.70
N GLY A 29 -6.34 1.26 -12.84
CA GLY A 29 -6.79 0.77 -14.14
C GLY A 29 -5.80 -0.15 -14.88
N GLN A 30 -4.59 -0.38 -14.34
CA GLN A 30 -3.64 -1.28 -14.99
C GLN A 30 -4.19 -2.71 -15.05
N SER A 31 -3.92 -3.40 -16.16
CA SER A 31 -4.35 -4.78 -16.36
C SER A 31 -3.62 -5.73 -15.40
N ILE A 32 -4.33 -6.72 -14.88
CA ILE A 32 -3.76 -7.82 -14.09
C ILE A 32 -2.56 -8.48 -14.78
N ASP A 33 -2.63 -8.65 -16.11
CA ASP A 33 -1.59 -9.32 -16.91
C ASP A 33 -0.33 -8.46 -17.10
N SER A 34 -0.43 -7.15 -16.86
CA SER A 34 0.70 -6.21 -16.97
C SER A 34 1.57 -6.16 -15.71
N ILE A 35 1.12 -6.74 -14.60
CA ILE A 35 1.83 -6.73 -13.32
C ILE A 35 2.79 -7.93 -13.27
N SER A 36 4.09 -7.65 -13.35
CA SER A 36 5.13 -8.68 -13.46
C SER A 36 5.14 -9.70 -12.30
N PHE A 37 4.83 -9.25 -11.09
CA PHE A 37 4.83 -10.08 -9.89
C PHE A 37 3.48 -10.76 -9.60
N ILE A 38 2.46 -10.59 -10.46
CA ILE A 38 1.10 -11.11 -10.21
C ILE A 38 1.08 -12.62 -9.99
N LYS A 39 1.97 -13.35 -10.66
CA LYS A 39 2.09 -14.81 -10.60
C LYS A 39 2.58 -15.33 -9.24
N ALA A 40 3.21 -14.47 -8.44
CA ALA A 40 3.61 -14.82 -7.07
C ALA A 40 2.42 -14.78 -6.08
N GLY A 41 1.30 -14.17 -6.47
CA GLY A 41 0.10 -14.07 -5.66
C GLY A 41 -0.83 -15.27 -5.81
N LYS A 42 -1.67 -15.48 -4.79
CA LYS A 42 -2.80 -16.40 -4.87
C LYS A 42 -4.03 -15.61 -5.32
N CYS A 43 -4.44 -15.80 -6.57
CA CYS A 43 -5.58 -15.08 -7.14
C CYS A 43 -6.87 -15.91 -7.09
N GLN A 44 -7.96 -15.29 -6.65
CA GLN A 44 -9.31 -15.86 -6.62
C GLN A 44 -10.27 -14.95 -7.38
N ALA A 45 -11.01 -15.53 -8.33
CA ALA A 45 -12.02 -14.82 -9.12
C ALA A 45 -13.43 -15.08 -8.58
N SER A 46 -14.24 -14.03 -8.51
CA SER A 46 -15.67 -14.08 -8.14
C SER A 46 -16.44 -13.04 -8.97
N GLY A 47 -17.20 -13.52 -9.95
CA GLY A 47 -17.87 -12.65 -10.93
C GLY A 47 -16.85 -11.86 -11.75
N SER A 48 -17.03 -10.54 -11.84
CA SER A 48 -16.10 -9.64 -12.52
C SER A 48 -14.86 -9.30 -11.69
N LYS A 49 -14.85 -9.66 -10.40
CA LYS A 49 -13.78 -9.30 -9.47
C LYS A 49 -12.74 -10.41 -9.37
N THR A 50 -11.48 -10.02 -9.36
CA THR A 50 -10.36 -10.90 -9.03
C THR A 50 -9.59 -10.29 -7.87
N VAL A 51 -9.34 -11.05 -6.83
CA VAL A 51 -8.48 -10.62 -5.70
C VAL A 51 -7.23 -11.47 -5.72
N CYS A 52 -6.07 -10.83 -5.81
CA CYS A 52 -4.78 -11.48 -5.71
C CYS A 52 -4.14 -11.15 -4.37
N THR A 53 -3.89 -12.18 -3.57
CA THR A 53 -3.31 -12.07 -2.22
C THR A 53 -1.83 -12.42 -2.23
N PHE A 54 -1.05 -11.62 -1.52
CA PHE A 54 0.40 -11.75 -1.38
C PHE A 54 0.77 -11.70 0.10
N GLY A 55 1.76 -12.50 0.51
CA GLY A 55 2.33 -12.38 1.85
C GLY A 55 3.28 -11.17 1.95
N GLN A 56 4.16 -11.24 2.94
CA GLN A 56 5.27 -10.31 3.11
C GLN A 56 6.33 -10.52 2.02
N GLN A 57 6.27 -9.72 0.96
CA GLN A 57 7.24 -9.76 -0.14
C GLN A 57 7.30 -8.42 -0.89
N LYS A 58 8.37 -8.19 -1.63
CA LYS A 58 8.44 -7.05 -2.56
C LYS A 58 7.35 -7.16 -3.64
N PRO A 59 6.77 -6.02 -4.09
CA PRO A 59 7.15 -4.63 -3.78
C PRO A 59 6.46 -4.03 -2.54
N PHE A 60 5.73 -4.82 -1.76
CA PHE A 60 5.01 -4.33 -0.58
C PHE A 60 5.96 -3.96 0.57
N ASN A 61 5.41 -3.24 1.55
CA ASN A 61 6.15 -2.84 2.73
C ASN A 61 6.57 -4.06 3.56
N ASP A 62 7.80 -4.06 4.06
CA ASP A 62 8.34 -5.23 4.79
C ASP A 62 7.66 -5.45 6.15
N TRP A 63 6.91 -4.47 6.68
CA TRP A 63 6.10 -4.62 7.90
C TRP A 63 4.66 -5.08 7.64
N SER A 64 4.28 -5.26 6.37
CA SER A 64 2.97 -5.83 6.02
C SER A 64 2.92 -7.32 6.31
N TYR A 65 1.77 -7.79 6.79
CA TYR A 65 1.49 -9.21 6.99
C TYR A 65 0.95 -9.83 5.69
N GLU A 66 -0.03 -9.17 5.09
CA GLU A 66 -0.69 -9.60 3.86
C GLU A 66 -1.03 -8.37 3.02
N ASN A 67 -1.00 -8.54 1.70
CA ASN A 67 -1.37 -7.51 0.74
C ASN A 67 -2.34 -8.08 -0.29
N GLN A 68 -3.28 -7.27 -0.73
CA GLN A 68 -4.29 -7.67 -1.70
C GLN A 68 -4.37 -6.64 -2.83
N LEU A 69 -4.42 -7.13 -4.06
CA LEU A 69 -4.75 -6.36 -5.25
C LEU A 69 -6.13 -6.80 -5.73
N THR A 70 -7.08 -5.87 -5.76
CA THR A 70 -8.42 -6.13 -6.27
C THR A 70 -8.56 -5.55 -7.67
N PHE A 71 -9.01 -6.40 -8.58
CA PHE A 71 -9.29 -6.08 -9.96
C PHE A 71 -10.79 -6.21 -10.23
N ASP A 72 -11.34 -5.31 -11.03
CA ASP A 72 -12.70 -5.42 -11.58
C ASP A 72 -12.62 -5.30 -13.11
N GLY A 73 -13.26 -6.23 -13.82
CA GLY A 73 -13.11 -6.35 -15.27
C GLY A 73 -11.65 -6.55 -15.71
N GLY A 74 -10.79 -7.09 -14.84
CA GLY A 74 -9.36 -7.28 -15.10
C GLY A 74 -8.46 -6.07 -14.86
N THR A 75 -9.02 -4.95 -14.35
CA THR A 75 -8.28 -3.69 -14.10
C THR A 75 -8.16 -3.39 -12.62
N LEU A 76 -7.00 -2.87 -12.18
CA LEU A 76 -6.73 -2.59 -10.76
C LEU A 76 -7.61 -1.45 -10.24
N ILE A 77 -8.39 -1.71 -9.19
CA ILE A 77 -9.27 -0.72 -8.56
C ILE A 77 -8.96 -0.46 -7.08
N GLN A 78 -8.28 -1.40 -6.40
CA GLN A 78 -7.98 -1.26 -4.98
C GLN A 78 -6.70 -2.01 -4.62
N VAL A 79 -5.95 -1.43 -3.69
CA VAL A 79 -4.86 -2.10 -2.98
C VAL A 79 -5.23 -2.16 -1.50
N ALA A 80 -4.99 -3.28 -0.83
CA ALA A 80 -5.12 -3.37 0.62
C ALA A 80 -3.84 -3.92 1.23
N THR A 81 -3.44 -3.36 2.37
CA THR A 81 -2.31 -3.81 3.19
C THR A 81 -2.82 -4.10 4.59
N THR A 82 -2.55 -5.32 5.07
CA THR A 82 -2.92 -5.77 6.40
C THR A 82 -1.68 -5.79 7.29
N LEU A 83 -1.78 -5.17 8.45
CA LEU A 83 -0.82 -5.25 9.54
C LEU A 83 -1.39 -6.17 10.62
N VAL A 84 -0.56 -7.02 11.20
CA VAL A 84 -0.95 -7.92 12.29
C VAL A 84 0.13 -7.86 13.37
N GLY A 85 -0.31 -7.65 14.62
CA GLY A 85 0.54 -7.67 15.81
C GLY A 85 0.74 -9.06 16.37
N VAL A 86 1.90 -9.67 16.12
CA VAL A 86 2.23 -11.00 16.63
C VAL A 86 3.71 -11.14 17.02
N GLU A 87 3.99 -11.94 18.06
CA GLU A 87 5.37 -12.25 18.49
C GLU A 87 6.19 -12.93 17.37
N ASP A 88 5.57 -13.88 16.67
CA ASP A 88 6.16 -14.67 15.58
C ASP A 88 5.09 -15.05 14.55
N TYR A 89 5.45 -15.12 13.28
CA TYR A 89 4.56 -15.54 12.21
C TYR A 89 4.30 -17.05 12.21
N ALA A 90 5.27 -17.86 12.62
CA ALA A 90 5.11 -19.32 12.64
C ALA A 90 4.32 -19.79 13.87
N SER A 91 4.38 -19.05 14.98
CA SER A 91 3.59 -19.27 16.20
C SER A 91 2.91 -17.98 16.65
N PRO A 92 1.82 -17.57 15.99
CA PRO A 92 1.21 -16.26 16.20
C PRO A 92 0.58 -16.17 17.59
N LYS A 93 1.20 -15.36 18.45
CA LYS A 93 0.60 -14.85 19.69
C LYS A 93 0.39 -13.35 19.57
N PRO A 94 -0.77 -12.81 19.99
CA PRO A 94 -1.03 -11.37 19.96
C PRO A 94 0.10 -10.57 20.63
N ASP A 95 0.58 -9.55 19.93
CA ASP A 95 1.57 -8.61 20.46
C ASP A 95 1.20 -7.18 20.01
N PHE A 96 0.81 -6.35 20.97
CA PHE A 96 0.42 -4.97 20.71
C PHE A 96 1.62 -4.05 20.46
N LEU A 97 2.78 -4.32 21.03
CA LEU A 97 3.98 -3.50 20.80
C LEU A 97 4.51 -3.70 19.38
N ASP A 98 4.54 -4.95 18.91
CA ASP A 98 4.83 -5.26 17.52
C ASP A 98 3.84 -4.57 16.57
N PHE A 99 2.53 -4.64 16.87
CA PHE A 99 1.51 -3.93 16.10
C PHE A 99 1.77 -2.42 16.05
N GLN A 100 2.02 -1.79 17.20
CA GLN A 100 2.23 -0.35 17.30
C GLN A 100 3.42 0.08 16.44
N GLN A 101 4.52 -0.67 16.48
CA GLN A 101 5.69 -0.39 15.68
C GLN A 101 5.40 -0.49 14.17
N LYS A 102 4.63 -1.49 13.74
CA LYS A 102 4.20 -1.65 12.34
C LYS A 102 3.27 -0.51 11.91
N LEU A 103 2.36 -0.10 12.78
CA LEU A 103 1.44 1.01 12.54
C LEU A 103 2.20 2.33 12.39
N GLU A 104 3.20 2.61 13.24
CA GLU A 104 4.08 3.78 13.13
C GLU A 104 4.82 3.82 11.79
N ASN A 105 5.36 2.68 11.36
CA ASN A 105 6.03 2.56 10.06
C ASN A 105 5.08 2.82 8.90
N GLU A 106 3.86 2.27 8.95
CA GLU A 106 2.85 2.51 7.92
C GLU A 106 2.40 3.97 7.88
N MET A 107 2.20 4.62 9.03
CA MET A 107 1.88 6.06 9.07
C MET A 107 3.04 6.90 8.50
N GLY A 108 4.29 6.53 8.78
CA GLY A 108 5.47 7.15 8.18
C GLY A 108 5.55 6.96 6.67
N TYR A 109 5.07 5.83 6.14
CA TYR A 109 4.96 5.60 4.70
C TYR A 109 3.83 6.43 4.08
N LEU A 110 2.62 6.36 4.64
CA LEU A 110 1.44 7.07 4.14
C LEU A 110 1.65 8.59 4.09
N THR A 111 2.26 9.16 5.14
CA THR A 111 2.56 10.60 5.18
C THR A 111 3.53 11.03 4.09
N LYS A 112 4.53 10.19 3.73
CA LYS A 112 5.39 10.43 2.55
C LYS A 112 4.61 10.36 1.23
N GLN A 113 3.53 9.58 1.19
CA GLN A 113 2.60 9.53 0.06
C GLN A 113 1.56 10.66 0.07
N GLY A 114 1.60 11.58 1.04
CA GLY A 114 0.71 12.74 1.11
C GLY A 114 -0.50 12.59 2.02
N PHE A 115 -0.60 11.50 2.78
CA PHE A 115 -1.59 11.36 3.84
C PHE A 115 -1.42 12.46 4.89
N SER A 116 -2.52 12.98 5.45
CA SER A 116 -2.49 14.06 6.44
C SER A 116 -1.67 13.68 7.67
N SER A 117 -0.62 14.47 7.95
CA SER A 117 0.22 14.28 9.15
C SER A 117 -0.56 14.45 10.45
N GLN A 118 -1.60 15.31 10.46
CA GLN A 118 -2.47 15.46 11.62
C GLN A 118 -3.28 14.18 11.87
N VAL A 119 -3.92 13.64 10.82
CA VAL A 119 -4.69 12.40 10.92
C VAL A 119 -3.80 11.24 11.35
N ALA A 120 -2.59 11.14 10.77
CA ALA A 120 -1.61 10.14 11.18
C ALA A 120 -1.23 10.26 12.67
N SER A 121 -0.96 11.47 13.15
CA SER A 121 -0.66 11.72 14.58
C SER A 121 -1.83 11.35 15.49
N ASP A 122 -3.06 11.65 15.08
CA ASP A 122 -4.26 11.32 15.85
C ASP A 122 -4.46 9.80 15.94
N ILE A 123 -4.22 9.06 14.85
CA ILE A 123 -4.22 7.59 14.85
C ILE A 123 -3.21 7.04 15.85
N LEU A 124 -1.95 7.50 15.78
CA LEU A 124 -0.88 7.03 16.67
C LEU A 124 -1.17 7.37 18.14
N THR A 125 -1.79 8.51 18.40
CA THR A 125 -2.22 8.91 19.76
C THR A 125 -3.34 8.01 20.27
N LYS A 126 -4.36 7.72 19.44
CA LYS A 126 -5.42 6.76 19.78
C LYS A 126 -4.83 5.35 19.98
N CYS A 127 -3.77 5.01 19.28
CA CYS A 127 -3.13 3.70 19.34
C CYS A 127 -1.98 3.54 20.34
N GLN A 128 -2.02 4.27 21.46
CA GLN A 128 -1.08 4.10 22.58
C GLN A 128 -1.41 2.92 23.51
N SER A 129 -2.61 2.36 23.42
CA SER A 129 -3.02 1.18 24.20
C SER A 129 -4.02 0.34 23.43
N GLU A 130 -4.13 -0.95 23.77
CA GLU A 130 -5.09 -1.84 23.13
C GLU A 130 -6.53 -1.32 23.23
N THR A 131 -6.92 -0.78 24.39
CA THR A 131 -8.30 -0.32 24.59
C THR A 131 -8.62 0.90 23.73
N SER A 132 -7.71 1.87 23.65
CA SER A 132 -7.92 3.09 22.89
C SER A 132 -7.75 2.91 21.37
N CYS A 133 -6.98 1.90 20.96
CA CYS A 133 -6.71 1.60 19.56
C CYS A 133 -7.82 0.75 18.90
N HIS A 134 -8.66 0.09 19.69
CA HIS A 134 -9.73 -0.74 19.17
C HIS A 134 -10.79 0.09 18.42
N LYS A 135 -11.12 -0.31 17.19
CA LYS A 135 -12.10 0.35 16.30
C LYS A 135 -11.71 1.78 15.90
N VAL A 136 -10.43 2.10 15.86
CA VAL A 136 -9.95 3.33 15.21
C VAL A 136 -10.18 3.20 13.71
N SER A 137 -10.79 4.23 13.10
CA SER A 137 -10.92 4.31 11.65
C SER A 137 -10.82 5.75 11.22
N GLU A 138 -10.02 5.99 10.18
CA GLU A 138 -9.76 7.31 9.64
C GLU A 138 -9.52 7.19 8.13
N SER A 139 -9.73 8.28 7.41
CA SER A 139 -9.42 8.35 5.98
C SER A 139 -8.75 9.67 5.64
N SER A 140 -7.90 9.63 4.62
CA SER A 140 -7.27 10.83 4.10
C SER A 140 -6.84 10.66 2.66
N GLN A 141 -6.84 11.77 1.93
CA GLN A 141 -6.32 11.84 0.59
C GLN A 141 -4.81 11.58 0.56
N THR A 142 -4.34 10.84 -0.43
CA THR A 142 -2.92 10.70 -0.76
C THR A 142 -2.68 11.09 -2.21
N ARG A 143 -1.42 11.10 -2.64
CA ARG A 143 -1.03 11.28 -4.06
C ARG A 143 -1.55 10.16 -4.95
N SER A 144 -1.85 8.99 -4.37
CA SER A 144 -2.32 7.81 -5.07
C SER A 144 -3.82 7.55 -4.87
N GLY A 145 -4.60 8.54 -4.43
CA GLY A 145 -6.03 8.40 -4.14
C GLY A 145 -6.35 8.35 -2.64
N MET A 146 -7.61 8.06 -2.30
CA MET A 146 -8.06 7.91 -0.92
C MET A 146 -7.38 6.72 -0.23
N SER A 147 -6.86 6.95 0.97
CA SER A 147 -6.43 5.90 1.88
C SER A 147 -7.37 5.84 3.07
N ASN A 148 -7.89 4.65 3.36
CA ASN A 148 -8.73 4.39 4.52
C ASN A 148 -8.01 3.40 5.44
N LEU A 149 -7.97 3.72 6.73
CA LEU A 149 -7.41 2.87 7.75
C LEU A 149 -8.53 2.39 8.68
N TRP A 150 -8.47 1.13 9.05
CA TRP A 150 -9.34 0.53 10.06
C TRP A 150 -8.52 -0.38 10.97
N VAL A 151 -8.67 -0.22 12.28
CA VAL A 151 -7.98 -1.01 13.30
C VAL A 151 -8.99 -1.77 14.15
N THR A 152 -8.69 -3.02 14.45
CA THR A 152 -9.43 -3.84 15.41
C THR A 152 -8.47 -4.63 16.29
N ILE A 153 -8.94 -4.98 17.49
CA ILE A 153 -8.16 -5.73 18.48
C ILE A 153 -9.10 -6.78 19.07
N ASN A 154 -8.95 -8.04 18.65
CA ASN A 154 -9.72 -9.17 19.21
C ASN A 154 -9.17 -10.55 18.80
N PRO A 155 -8.46 -11.28 19.68
CA PRO A 155 -7.51 -10.73 20.64
C PRO A 155 -6.29 -10.12 19.92
N THR A 156 -6.05 -10.51 18.66
CA THR A 156 -4.94 -10.04 17.86
C THR A 156 -5.21 -8.62 17.34
N PRO A 157 -4.25 -7.68 17.48
CA PRO A 157 -4.31 -6.38 16.84
C PRO A 157 -4.12 -6.49 15.32
N ILE A 158 -5.05 -5.90 14.57
CA ILE A 158 -5.04 -5.90 13.10
C ILE A 158 -5.37 -4.49 12.60
N ALA A 159 -4.61 -4.01 11.63
CA ALA A 159 -4.96 -2.83 10.84
C ALA A 159 -5.11 -3.23 9.37
N ILE A 160 -6.13 -2.70 8.71
CA ILE A 160 -6.30 -2.82 7.27
C ILE A 160 -6.27 -1.41 6.70
N ILE A 161 -5.35 -1.20 5.76
CA ILE A 161 -5.20 0.04 5.02
C ILE A 161 -5.65 -0.26 3.59
N THR A 162 -6.69 0.41 3.12
CA THR A 162 -7.15 0.32 1.74
C THR A 162 -6.83 1.59 0.98
N TYR A 163 -6.40 1.41 -0.26
CA TYR A 163 -6.13 2.48 -1.21
C TYR A 163 -7.08 2.30 -2.38
N SER A 164 -7.78 3.35 -2.76
CA SER A 164 -8.70 3.35 -3.90
C SER A 164 -8.53 4.60 -4.74
N GLN A 165 -8.82 4.48 -6.03
CA GLN A 165 -9.01 5.64 -6.89
C GLN A 165 -10.21 6.45 -6.40
N ASP A 166 -10.07 7.78 -6.34
CA ASP A 166 -11.17 8.70 -6.00
C ASP A 166 -12.26 8.75 -7.06
#